data_AF-A0A1Q9CTF8-F1
#
_entry.id   AF-A0A1Q9CTF8-F1
#
_cell.length_a   1.000
_cell.length_b   1.000
_cell.length_c   1.000
_cell.angle_alpha   90.00
_cell.angle_beta   90.00
_cell.angle_gamma   90.00
#
_symmetry.space_group_name_H-M   'P 1'
#
loop_
_entity.id
_entity.type
_entity.pdbx_description
1 polymer ?
#
loop_
_entity_poly.entity_id
_entity_poly.type
_entity_poly.pdbx_seq_one_letter_code
_entity_poly.pdbx_strand_id
1 'polypeptide(L)'
;MVPRQATRVALQLQLTPALWLQLTLQHRMNAATLEVPEDRETKRRKIGQELECTSLVSRVCALDGALILSNRQADLMKQINAFLGIRKAELLPQPFQPGVLLCVLCILLWTLCVYKELRSVWLSLEATMQISKARRTTFENGVFHNISYGRYSLLLLTYAARATIASVLLAAGILWLARTTSIQELMLNAVALNAILDVDEFLFSCLTPIKIQHVMQSLEPMHVKYSRKRSQCETLAHFAFVSAAVVLAYFLLVGPLTETMLVVKRELCGGNQSFVVSYNRNTQVTHGFVTAKAAARDDGKLSVSELAVKKHIGISPETTPGEVPDYILFSGSRAAFDTDRQQDMNEQAAAYPFCIETQLLKEGALLNGNAHMQPVAEILLRNAGLALGYEMASSCAQLRSMCNRSDAALLRLVCGETCGCVDPLASPWYKVTAQGCSTACLHEADLLSANVSCEDDETGRHWEEFWRGYEEAVSGHFGDEVTQTSLWYTVNQTIQGMLSQGCAYLHTEPQDFVTGATWCEGMPDLFKPLASICPQTCGCSGFTDVFPSYCGSSCNV
;
A
#
# COMPACT_ATOMS: atom_id res chain seq x y z
N MET A 1 -42.31 64.57 17.54
CA MET A 1 -41.25 64.60 18.56
C MET A 1 -40.83 63.14 18.76
N VAL A 2 -39.66 62.63 18.36
CA VAL A 2 -38.32 63.23 18.12
C VAL A 2 -37.80 63.87 19.41
N PRO A 3 -36.69 63.34 20.00
CA PRO A 3 -35.35 63.35 19.38
C PRO A 3 -34.85 62.05 18.73
N ARG A 4 -33.86 62.21 17.84
CA ARG A 4 -32.84 61.21 17.46
C ARG A 4 -31.49 61.69 18.01
N GLN A 5 -30.60 60.78 18.42
CA GLN A 5 -29.12 60.84 18.40
C GLN A 5 -28.53 59.79 19.38
N ALA A 6 -27.36 59.18 19.16
CA ALA A 6 -26.53 59.12 17.96
C ALA A 6 -25.71 57.81 17.94
N THR A 7 -25.71 57.10 16.82
CA THR A 7 -24.74 56.02 16.56
C THR A 7 -23.38 56.66 16.26
N ARG A 8 -22.31 56.27 16.98
CA ARG A 8 -20.93 56.63 16.62
C ARG A 8 -20.12 55.39 16.27
N VAL A 9 -19.44 55.48 15.12
CA VAL A 9 -18.51 54.46 14.62
C VAL A 9 -17.26 54.44 15.50
N ALA A 10 -16.83 53.24 15.90
CA ALA A 10 -15.57 52.99 16.60
C ALA A 10 -14.79 51.86 15.91
N LEU A 11 -14.37 52.10 14.66
CA LEU A 11 -13.59 51.16 13.85
C LEU A 11 -12.15 51.67 13.72
N GLN A 12 -11.31 51.48 14.75
CA GLN A 12 -9.88 51.80 14.68
C GLN A 12 -9.00 50.73 15.34
N LEU A 13 -8.08 50.20 14.53
CA LEU A 13 -6.75 49.66 14.86
C LEU A 13 -6.63 48.78 16.13
N GLN A 14 -6.68 47.46 15.93
CA GLN A 14 -5.88 46.50 16.69
C GLN A 14 -5.16 45.53 15.72
N LEU A 15 -4.13 46.03 15.02
CA LEU A 15 -3.32 45.27 14.06
C LEU A 15 -1.81 45.39 14.35
N THR A 16 -1.44 45.36 15.63
CA THR A 16 -0.05 45.55 16.11
C THR A 16 0.40 44.54 17.17
N PRO A 17 0.28 43.23 16.91
CA PRO A 17 1.34 42.31 17.36
C PRO A 17 2.06 41.58 16.21
N ALA A 18 1.36 41.28 15.11
CA ALA A 18 1.83 40.35 14.08
C ALA A 18 3.15 40.76 13.40
N LEU A 19 3.28 42.04 13.00
CA LEU A 19 4.50 42.55 12.36
C LEU A 19 5.76 42.48 13.24
N TRP A 20 5.60 42.57 14.57
CA TRP A 20 6.72 42.54 15.50
C TRP A 20 7.31 41.13 15.69
N LEU A 21 6.47 40.09 15.58
CA LEU A 21 6.92 38.70 15.53
C LEU A 21 7.74 38.41 14.25
N GLN A 22 7.32 38.99 13.13
CA GLN A 22 7.92 38.73 11.83
C GLN A 22 9.32 39.37 11.69
N LEU A 23 9.52 40.58 12.22
CA LEU A 23 10.83 41.25 12.25
C LEU A 23 11.81 40.62 13.27
N THR A 24 11.32 40.10 14.39
CA THR A 24 12.18 39.42 15.39
C THR A 24 12.61 38.01 14.96
N LEU A 25 11.81 37.31 14.16
CA LEU A 25 12.21 36.07 13.49
C LEU A 25 13.32 36.30 12.45
N GLN A 26 13.17 37.33 11.60
CA GLN A 26 14.16 37.66 10.57
C GLN A 26 15.57 37.86 11.14
N HIS A 27 15.68 38.49 12.31
CA HIS A 27 16.97 38.87 12.90
C HIS A 27 17.70 37.73 13.63
N ARG A 28 17.02 36.60 13.93
CA ARG A 28 17.64 35.43 14.59
C ARG A 28 18.31 34.45 13.62
N MET A 29 18.10 34.57 12.30
CA MET A 29 18.71 33.68 11.31
C MET A 29 20.21 33.91 11.08
N ASN A 30 20.74 35.08 11.44
CA ASN A 30 22.14 35.46 11.17
C ASN A 30 23.13 35.05 12.29
N ALA A 31 22.75 34.12 13.16
CA ALA A 31 23.55 33.67 14.32
C ALA A 31 23.76 32.14 14.34
N ALA A 32 23.95 31.53 13.17
CA ALA A 32 24.46 30.16 13.06
C ALA A 32 25.99 30.18 13.17
N THR A 33 26.53 29.52 14.18
CA THR A 33 27.97 29.41 14.45
C THR A 33 28.73 28.65 13.36
N LEU A 34 30.03 28.93 13.22
CA LEU A 34 30.92 28.13 12.37
C LEU A 34 31.09 26.72 12.98
N GLU A 35 30.34 25.75 12.45
CA GLU A 35 30.77 24.35 12.48
C GLU A 35 31.71 24.08 11.28
N VAL A 36 32.69 23.21 11.48
CA VAL A 36 33.59 22.73 10.42
C VAL A 36 32.74 22.04 9.35
N PRO A 37 32.99 22.25 8.04
CA PRO A 37 32.24 21.59 6.98
C PRO A 37 32.55 20.09 6.92
N GLU A 38 31.86 19.30 7.75
CA GLU A 38 31.62 17.89 7.46
C GLU A 38 30.96 17.79 6.09
N ASP A 39 31.59 17.06 5.17
CA ASP A 39 31.18 17.00 3.78
C ASP A 39 29.69 16.64 3.62
N ARG A 40 28.99 17.42 2.80
CA ARG A 40 27.55 17.25 2.54
C ARG A 40 27.23 15.93 1.86
N GLU A 41 28.13 15.33 1.08
CA GLU A 41 27.91 13.98 0.55
C GLU A 41 28.05 12.93 1.64
N THR A 42 29.13 12.94 2.42
CA THR A 42 29.36 12.06 3.56
C THR A 42 28.21 12.13 4.57
N LYS A 43 27.72 13.34 4.86
CA LYS A 43 26.55 13.55 5.74
C LYS A 43 25.26 13.02 5.11
N ARG A 44 25.05 13.17 3.79
CA ARG A 44 23.93 12.54 3.07
C ARG A 44 24.02 11.02 3.02
N ARG A 45 25.22 10.43 2.88
CA ARG A 45 25.44 8.98 2.87
C ARG A 45 25.18 8.37 4.26
N LYS A 46 25.69 8.99 5.34
CA LYS A 46 25.35 8.62 6.72
C LYS A 46 23.83 8.65 6.96
N ILE A 47 23.19 9.78 6.62
CA ILE A 47 21.73 9.93 6.77
C ILE A 47 20.98 8.89 5.94
N GLY A 48 21.41 8.60 4.71
CA GLY A 48 20.85 7.52 3.89
C GLY A 48 20.93 6.15 4.58
N GLN A 49 22.11 5.77 5.05
CA GLN A 49 22.31 4.50 5.76
C GLN A 49 21.53 4.41 7.08
N GLU A 50 21.36 5.51 7.83
CA GLU A 50 20.52 5.55 9.03
C GLU A 50 19.02 5.44 8.70
N LEU A 51 18.57 6.05 7.59
CA LEU A 51 17.20 5.92 7.09
C LEU A 51 16.89 4.50 6.60
N GLU A 52 17.86 3.79 6.03
CA GLU A 52 17.76 2.36 5.67
C GLU A 52 17.66 1.43 6.89
N CYS A 53 18.15 1.85 8.06
CA CYS A 53 18.16 1.03 9.29
C CYS A 53 16.87 1.10 10.11
N THR A 54 15.86 1.84 9.66
CA THR A 54 14.58 2.00 10.37
C THR A 54 13.42 1.66 9.46
N SER A 55 12.53 0.76 9.91
CA SER A 55 11.30 0.40 9.19
C SER A 55 10.55 1.66 8.72
N LEU A 56 10.12 1.67 7.45
CA LEU A 56 9.44 2.81 6.82
C LEU A 56 8.19 3.21 7.63
N VAL A 57 7.41 2.21 8.02
CA VAL A 57 6.17 2.45 8.78
C VAL A 57 6.48 2.89 10.21
N SER A 58 7.61 2.43 10.76
CA SER A 58 8.11 2.86 12.07
C SER A 58 8.17 4.38 12.19
N ARG A 59 8.63 5.02 11.11
CA ARG A 59 8.72 6.47 10.95
C ARG A 59 7.33 7.11 10.74
N VAL A 60 6.42 6.45 10.03
CA VAL A 60 5.02 6.90 9.82
C VAL A 60 4.31 7.00 11.17
N CYS A 61 4.34 5.94 11.99
CA CYS A 61 3.70 5.93 13.30
C CYS A 61 4.44 6.81 14.33
N ALA A 62 5.75 7.01 14.17
CA ALA A 62 6.50 8.03 14.92
C ALA A 62 6.15 9.48 14.50
N LEU A 63 5.35 9.69 13.46
CA LEU A 63 5.05 10.99 12.83
C LEU A 63 6.34 11.74 12.41
N ASP A 64 7.24 11.04 11.72
CA ASP A 64 8.44 11.61 11.12
C ASP A 64 8.11 12.47 9.89
N GLY A 65 8.60 13.71 9.87
CA GLY A 65 8.44 14.64 8.75
C GLY A 65 9.41 14.41 7.57
N ALA A 66 10.40 13.54 7.71
CA ALA A 66 11.38 13.22 6.66
C ALA A 66 10.92 12.11 5.68
N LEU A 67 9.62 11.81 5.62
CA LEU A 67 9.05 10.71 4.85
C LEU A 67 8.60 11.14 3.44
N ILE A 68 9.55 11.20 2.50
CA ILE A 68 9.32 11.67 1.13
C ILE A 68 8.15 10.93 0.43
N LEU A 69 8.06 9.59 0.55
CA LEU A 69 6.98 8.80 -0.06
C LEU A 69 5.67 8.74 0.76
N SER A 70 5.75 8.79 2.10
CA SER A 70 4.63 8.39 2.99
C SER A 70 3.89 9.55 3.69
N ASN A 71 4.11 10.81 3.26
CA ASN A 71 3.51 12.00 3.87
C ASN A 71 2.00 11.87 4.18
N ARG A 72 1.19 11.34 3.25
CA ARG A 72 -0.26 11.16 3.45
C ARG A 72 -0.62 10.22 4.61
N GLN A 73 0.17 9.16 4.83
CA GLN A 73 -0.05 8.21 5.92
C GLN A 73 0.34 8.83 7.26
N ALA A 74 1.44 9.59 7.29
CA ALA A 74 1.87 10.33 8.48
C ALA A 74 0.87 11.44 8.87
N ASP A 75 0.35 12.21 7.90
CA ASP A 75 -0.69 13.23 8.17
C ASP A 75 -2.03 12.61 8.61
N LEU A 76 -2.46 11.48 8.03
CA LEU A 76 -3.63 10.73 8.52
C LEU A 76 -3.44 10.27 9.97
N MET A 77 -2.29 9.68 10.30
CA MET A 77 -1.96 9.23 11.66
C MET A 77 -1.89 10.40 12.64
N LYS A 78 -1.40 11.56 12.20
CA LYS A 78 -1.37 12.83 12.96
C LYS A 78 -2.78 13.38 13.21
N GLN A 79 -3.68 13.34 12.22
CA GLN A 79 -5.10 13.68 12.39
C GLN A 79 -5.79 12.75 13.39
N ILE A 80 -5.63 11.43 13.26
CA ILE A 80 -6.24 10.43 14.16
C ILE A 80 -5.76 10.63 15.60
N ASN A 81 -4.45 10.79 15.82
CA ASN A 81 -3.90 11.03 17.16
C ASN A 81 -4.40 12.36 17.77
N ALA A 82 -4.52 13.42 16.96
CA ALA A 82 -5.06 14.70 17.42
C ALA A 82 -6.55 14.64 17.75
N PHE A 83 -7.37 13.98 16.92
CA PHE A 83 -8.81 13.84 17.10
C PHE A 83 -9.15 12.99 18.34
N LEU A 84 -8.48 11.84 18.50
CA LEU A 84 -8.69 10.93 19.62
C LEU A 84 -7.94 11.33 20.90
N GLY A 85 -7.00 12.29 20.84
CA GLY A 85 -6.19 12.73 21.99
C GLY A 85 -5.14 11.71 22.45
N ILE A 86 -4.76 10.76 21.60
CA ILE A 86 -3.90 9.62 21.96
C ILE A 86 -2.43 9.96 21.68
N ARG A 87 -1.53 9.60 22.61
CA ARG A 87 -0.08 9.78 22.39
C ARG A 87 0.45 8.82 21.32
N LYS A 88 1.58 9.17 20.68
CA LYS A 88 2.15 8.40 19.55
C LYS A 88 2.19 6.89 19.82
N ALA A 89 2.76 6.47 20.96
CA ALA A 89 2.95 5.08 21.35
C ALA A 89 1.77 4.42 22.10
N GLU A 90 0.70 5.15 22.42
CA GLU A 90 -0.47 4.59 23.12
C GLU A 90 -1.47 4.02 22.09
N LEU A 91 -1.91 2.76 22.26
CA LEU A 91 -2.91 2.12 21.39
C LEU A 91 -4.33 2.14 21.97
N LEU A 92 -4.49 2.57 23.23
CA LEU A 92 -5.78 2.71 23.90
C LEU A 92 -6.23 4.18 23.90
N PRO A 93 -7.54 4.47 23.76
CA PRO A 93 -8.06 5.83 23.90
C PRO A 93 -7.91 6.32 25.35
N GLN A 94 -7.56 7.59 25.52
CA GLN A 94 -7.70 8.26 26.80
C GLN A 94 -9.19 8.61 27.05
N PRO A 95 -9.65 8.73 28.31
CA PRO A 95 -11.05 9.04 28.62
C PRO A 95 -11.49 10.45 28.16
N PHE A 96 -10.56 11.29 27.74
CA PHE A 96 -10.85 12.61 27.16
C PHE A 96 -10.40 12.63 25.69
N GLN A 97 -11.37 12.68 24.78
CA GLN A 97 -11.15 12.71 23.33
C GLN A 97 -11.54 14.10 22.79
N PRO A 98 -10.58 14.99 22.50
CA PRO A 98 -10.87 16.39 22.22
C PRO A 98 -11.62 16.62 20.90
N GLY A 99 -11.32 15.83 19.85
CA GLY A 99 -12.03 15.90 18.57
C GLY A 99 -13.49 15.44 18.68
N VAL A 100 -13.75 14.37 19.45
CA VAL A 100 -15.10 13.87 19.72
C VAL A 100 -15.91 14.89 20.53
N LEU A 101 -15.34 15.48 21.58
CA LEU A 101 -16.00 16.54 22.35
C LEU A 101 -16.33 17.75 21.47
N LEU A 102 -15.39 18.21 20.64
CA LEU A 102 -15.61 19.35 19.74
C LEU A 102 -16.66 19.04 18.68
N CYS A 103 -16.65 17.82 18.12
CA CYS A 103 -17.68 17.35 17.18
C CYS A 103 -19.07 17.38 17.82
N VAL A 104 -19.21 16.87 19.06
CA VAL A 104 -20.47 16.90 19.81
C VAL A 104 -20.92 18.33 20.12
N LEU A 105 -19.99 19.25 20.45
CA LEU A 105 -20.30 20.67 20.67
C LEU A 105 -20.74 21.38 19.37
N CYS A 106 -20.09 21.13 18.24
CA CYS A 106 -20.51 21.66 16.94
C CYS A 106 -21.87 21.10 16.50
N ILE A 107 -22.15 19.81 16.73
CA ILE A 107 -23.45 19.19 16.48
C ILE A 107 -24.53 19.80 17.40
N LEU A 108 -24.23 20.04 18.68
CA LEU A 108 -25.13 20.73 19.61
C LEU A 108 -25.47 22.16 19.15
N LEU A 109 -24.46 22.94 18.79
CA LEU A 109 -24.65 24.32 18.30
C LEU A 109 -25.46 24.33 16.99
N TRP A 110 -25.12 23.47 16.02
CA TRP A 110 -25.87 23.32 14.78
C TRP A 110 -27.33 22.92 15.02
N THR A 111 -27.55 21.96 15.92
CA THR A 111 -28.90 21.54 16.32
C THR A 111 -29.68 22.69 16.93
N LEU A 112 -29.08 23.53 17.78
CA LEU A 112 -29.72 24.72 18.35
C LEU A 112 -30.06 25.78 17.29
N CYS A 113 -29.17 26.01 16.32
CA CYS A 113 -29.41 26.96 15.22
C CYS A 113 -30.55 26.52 14.31
N VAL A 114 -30.62 25.25 13.90
CA VAL A 114 -31.77 24.75 13.13
C VAL A 114 -33.03 24.64 14.00
N TYR A 115 -32.89 24.39 15.31
CA TYR A 115 -34.02 24.37 16.23
C TYR A 115 -34.71 25.74 16.36
N LYS A 116 -33.97 26.86 16.33
CA LYS A 116 -34.52 28.23 16.23
C LYS A 116 -35.53 28.33 15.08
N GLU A 117 -35.18 27.83 13.90
CA GLU A 117 -36.05 27.89 12.72
C GLU A 117 -37.21 26.91 12.77
N LEU A 118 -37.01 25.67 13.25
CA LEU A 118 -38.11 24.74 13.48
C LEU A 118 -39.14 25.29 14.47
N ARG A 119 -38.70 25.95 15.55
CA ARG A 119 -39.57 26.65 16.51
C ARG A 119 -40.29 27.85 15.87
N SER A 120 -39.59 28.62 15.04
CA SER A 120 -40.16 29.74 14.28
C SER A 120 -41.30 29.29 13.35
N VAL A 121 -41.10 28.19 12.62
CA VAL A 121 -42.13 27.56 11.78
C VAL A 121 -43.28 27.01 12.64
N TRP A 122 -43.01 26.36 13.77
CA TRP A 122 -44.05 25.82 14.66
C TRP A 122 -44.94 26.91 15.26
N LEU A 123 -44.37 28.01 15.74
CA LEU A 123 -45.12 29.16 16.26
C LEU A 123 -45.95 29.85 15.15
N SER A 124 -45.39 29.95 13.94
CA SER A 124 -46.11 30.50 12.77
C SER A 124 -47.31 29.64 12.35
N LEU A 125 -47.13 28.31 12.33
CA LEU A 125 -48.18 27.33 12.08
C LEU A 125 -49.27 27.41 13.16
N GLU A 126 -48.90 27.45 14.43
CA GLU A 126 -49.84 27.44 15.55
C GLU A 126 -50.64 28.74 15.64
N ALA A 127 -50.03 29.91 15.39
CA ALA A 127 -50.75 31.16 15.23
C ALA A 127 -51.74 31.10 14.05
N THR A 128 -51.33 30.54 12.91
CA THR A 128 -52.21 30.35 11.73
C THR A 128 -53.37 29.39 12.01
N MET A 129 -53.19 28.40 12.90
CA MET A 129 -54.26 27.49 13.33
C MET A 129 -55.32 28.14 14.23
N GLN A 130 -55.02 29.29 14.87
CA GLN A 130 -55.98 30.04 15.67
C GLN A 130 -56.93 30.93 14.83
N ILE A 131 -56.62 31.18 13.54
CA ILE A 131 -57.42 32.03 12.65
C ILE A 131 -58.63 31.24 12.11
N SER A 132 -59.83 31.83 12.20
CA SER A 132 -61.07 31.24 11.68
C SER A 132 -61.05 31.08 10.15
N LYS A 133 -61.61 29.95 9.69
CA LYS A 133 -61.61 29.53 8.28
C LYS A 133 -62.96 29.84 7.65
N ALA A 134 -62.96 30.56 6.54
CA ALA A 134 -64.16 30.97 5.81
C ALA A 134 -64.00 30.78 4.29
N ARG A 135 -65.03 31.11 3.51
CA ARG A 135 -64.98 31.03 2.03
C ARG A 135 -64.19 32.19 1.40
N ARG A 136 -64.18 33.36 2.02
CA ARG A 136 -63.50 34.59 1.57
C ARG A 136 -62.58 35.11 2.69
N THR A 137 -61.42 35.64 2.33
CA THR A 137 -60.56 36.34 3.30
C THR A 137 -61.15 37.71 3.66
N THR A 138 -61.23 38.00 4.95
CA THR A 138 -61.59 39.33 5.48
C THR A 138 -60.38 39.87 6.26
N PHE A 139 -59.81 40.97 5.77
CA PHE A 139 -58.67 41.68 6.35
C PHE A 139 -59.08 43.14 6.53
N GLU A 140 -59.21 43.56 7.78
CA GLU A 140 -59.75 44.87 8.16
C GLU A 140 -58.89 45.42 9.31
N ASN A 141 -58.62 46.72 9.31
CA ASN A 141 -57.84 47.42 10.35
C ASN A 141 -56.44 46.84 10.67
N GLY A 142 -55.84 46.05 9.75
CA GLY A 142 -54.55 45.38 9.98
C GLY A 142 -54.65 43.94 10.48
N VAL A 143 -55.86 43.44 10.74
CA VAL A 143 -56.14 42.12 11.35
C VAL A 143 -56.81 41.17 10.35
N PHE A 144 -56.38 39.90 10.36
CA PHE A 144 -57.01 38.81 9.61
C PHE A 144 -58.16 38.18 10.41
N HIS A 145 -59.38 38.68 10.22
CA HIS A 145 -60.57 38.09 10.86
C HIS A 145 -60.91 36.69 10.33
N ASN A 146 -60.68 36.42 9.04
CA ASN A 146 -60.90 35.08 8.47
C ASN A 146 -59.92 34.80 7.32
N ILE A 147 -59.46 33.55 7.22
CA ILE A 147 -58.65 33.05 6.10
C ILE A 147 -59.47 32.12 5.18
N SER A 148 -59.24 32.20 3.87
CA SER A 148 -59.87 31.28 2.91
C SER A 148 -59.17 29.93 2.88
N TYR A 149 -59.94 28.84 2.78
CA TYR A 149 -59.41 27.46 2.78
C TYR A 149 -58.22 27.24 1.83
N GLY A 150 -58.27 27.78 0.61
CA GLY A 150 -57.17 27.69 -0.35
C GLY A 150 -55.89 28.39 0.10
N ARG A 151 -55.99 29.58 0.70
CA ARG A 151 -54.83 30.30 1.25
C ARG A 151 -54.29 29.64 2.52
N TYR A 152 -55.18 29.12 3.38
CA TYR A 152 -54.79 28.33 4.55
C TYR A 152 -54.01 27.07 4.13
N SER A 153 -54.49 26.35 3.11
CA SER A 153 -53.79 25.17 2.55
C SER A 153 -52.42 25.54 1.99
N LEU A 154 -52.31 26.66 1.26
CA LEU A 154 -51.05 27.15 0.73
C LEU A 154 -50.06 27.54 1.85
N LEU A 155 -50.50 28.24 2.89
CA LEU A 155 -49.65 28.55 4.06
C LEU A 155 -49.18 27.28 4.77
N LEU A 156 -50.09 26.31 4.99
CA LEU A 156 -49.76 25.01 5.59
C LEU A 156 -48.72 24.25 4.76
N LEU A 157 -48.84 24.27 3.43
CA LEU A 157 -47.86 23.68 2.52
C LEU A 157 -46.50 24.40 2.61
N THR A 158 -46.49 25.73 2.68
CA THR A 158 -45.24 26.51 2.86
C THR A 158 -44.57 26.22 4.21
N TYR A 159 -45.34 26.10 5.31
CA TYR A 159 -44.80 25.73 6.62
C TYR A 159 -44.28 24.28 6.62
N ALA A 160 -44.99 23.34 6.00
CA ALA A 160 -44.52 21.97 5.83
C ALA A 160 -43.21 21.92 5.03
N ALA A 161 -43.14 22.59 3.88
CA ALA A 161 -41.94 22.67 3.05
C ALA A 161 -40.75 23.30 3.81
N ARG A 162 -40.96 24.39 4.55
CA ARG A 162 -39.88 25.03 5.34
C ARG A 162 -39.40 24.13 6.49
N ALA A 163 -40.32 23.41 7.15
CA ALA A 163 -39.97 22.40 8.16
C ALA A 163 -39.22 21.20 7.56
N THR A 164 -39.60 20.71 6.38
CA THR A 164 -38.89 19.65 5.66
C THR A 164 -37.48 20.11 5.28
N ILE A 165 -37.31 21.31 4.71
CA ILE A 165 -36.00 21.87 4.35
C ILE A 165 -35.12 21.98 5.60
N ALA A 166 -35.62 22.57 6.69
CA ALA A 166 -34.89 22.65 7.96
C ALA A 166 -34.51 21.26 8.50
N SER A 167 -35.41 20.27 8.41
CA SER A 167 -35.13 18.90 8.87
C SER A 167 -34.04 18.20 8.02
N VAL A 168 -34.04 18.43 6.71
CA VAL A 168 -33.02 17.92 5.78
C VAL A 168 -31.68 18.61 6.04
N LEU A 169 -31.67 19.93 6.26
CA LEU A 169 -30.46 20.69 6.63
C LEU A 169 -29.89 20.21 7.97
N LEU A 170 -30.73 19.96 8.99
CA LEU A 170 -30.29 19.38 10.26
C LEU A 170 -29.55 18.06 10.03
N ALA A 171 -30.18 17.10 9.34
CA ALA A 171 -29.60 15.79 9.07
C ALA A 171 -28.32 15.87 8.22
N ALA A 172 -28.31 16.69 7.17
CA ALA A 172 -27.16 16.87 6.29
C ALA A 172 -25.97 17.53 7.01
N GLY A 173 -26.21 18.58 7.80
CA GLY A 173 -25.18 19.26 8.59
C GLY A 173 -24.61 18.37 9.70
N ILE A 174 -25.45 17.58 10.39
CA ILE A 174 -24.99 16.56 11.34
C ILE A 174 -24.09 15.53 10.64
N LEU A 175 -24.51 15.00 9.48
CA LEU A 175 -23.73 14.01 8.72
C LEU A 175 -22.40 14.58 8.19
N TRP A 176 -22.37 15.84 7.79
CA TRP A 176 -21.16 16.51 7.31
C TRP A 176 -20.18 16.79 8.46
N LEU A 177 -20.65 17.35 9.58
CA LEU A 177 -19.84 17.56 10.79
C LEU A 177 -19.27 16.23 11.30
N ALA A 178 -20.09 15.20 11.44
CA ALA A 178 -19.67 13.88 11.93
C ALA A 178 -18.74 13.11 10.96
N ARG A 179 -18.59 13.55 9.70
CA ARG A 179 -17.60 13.00 8.75
C ARG A 179 -16.28 13.78 8.72
N THR A 180 -16.19 14.92 9.40
CA THR A 180 -14.99 15.77 9.35
C THR A 180 -13.95 15.31 10.36
N THR A 181 -12.84 14.72 9.89
CA THR A 181 -11.78 14.14 10.75
C THR A 181 -10.79 15.17 11.28
N SER A 182 -10.60 16.29 10.57
CA SER A 182 -9.69 17.37 10.94
C SER A 182 -10.38 18.34 11.90
N ILE A 183 -9.80 18.56 13.08
CA ILE A 183 -10.29 19.50 14.11
C ILE A 183 -10.46 20.93 13.54
N GLN A 184 -9.55 21.37 12.67
CA GLN A 184 -9.56 22.71 12.07
C GLN A 184 -10.71 22.86 11.05
N GLU A 185 -10.89 21.84 10.20
CA GLU A 185 -12.00 21.80 9.23
C GLU A 185 -13.35 21.69 9.94
N LEU A 186 -13.44 20.95 11.05
CA LEU A 186 -14.68 20.76 11.79
C LEU A 186 -15.19 22.09 12.38
N MET A 187 -14.29 22.94 12.90
CA MET A 187 -14.65 24.30 13.31
C MET A 187 -15.08 25.18 12.13
N LEU A 188 -14.36 25.11 11.01
CA LEU A 188 -14.65 25.91 9.81
C LEU A 188 -16.00 25.51 9.19
N ASN A 189 -16.28 24.21 9.08
CA ASN A 189 -17.54 23.66 8.59
C ASN A 189 -18.72 24.05 9.49
N ALA A 190 -18.54 24.07 10.83
CA ALA A 190 -19.58 24.52 11.76
C ALA A 190 -19.92 26.01 11.60
N VAL A 191 -18.91 26.87 11.41
CA VAL A 191 -19.11 28.30 11.14
C VAL A 191 -19.76 28.52 9.76
N ALA A 192 -19.32 27.79 8.74
CA ALA A 192 -19.90 27.85 7.39
C ALA A 192 -21.37 27.42 7.37
N LEU A 193 -21.74 26.38 8.12
CA LEU A 193 -23.13 25.94 8.27
C LEU A 193 -24.01 27.02 8.91
N ASN A 194 -23.53 27.75 9.93
CA ASN A 194 -24.28 28.88 10.49
C ASN A 194 -24.47 29.99 9.45
N ALA A 195 -23.40 30.37 8.75
CA ALA A 195 -23.43 31.42 7.74
C ALA A 195 -24.39 31.09 6.57
N ILE A 196 -24.60 29.82 6.24
CA ILE A 196 -25.59 29.39 5.23
C ILE A 196 -27.03 29.73 5.68
N LEU A 197 -27.36 29.60 6.97
CA LEU A 197 -28.67 30.00 7.51
C LEU A 197 -28.81 31.54 7.54
N ASP A 198 -27.77 32.25 7.99
CA ASP A 198 -27.76 33.72 8.01
C ASP A 198 -27.93 34.32 6.59
N VAL A 199 -27.39 33.62 5.57
CA VAL A 199 -27.56 33.97 4.16
C VAL A 199 -29.00 33.74 3.66
N ASP A 200 -29.78 32.79 4.21
CA ASP A 200 -31.19 32.62 3.84
C ASP A 200 -32.06 33.79 4.32
N GLU A 201 -31.81 34.27 5.54
CA GLU A 201 -32.47 35.46 6.10
C GLU A 201 -32.06 36.74 5.34
N PHE A 202 -30.79 36.87 4.94
CA PHE A 202 -30.31 37.97 4.09
C PHE A 202 -30.93 37.94 2.69
N LEU A 203 -30.94 36.79 2.01
CA LEU A 203 -31.55 36.64 0.68
C LEU A 203 -33.06 36.92 0.73
N PHE A 204 -33.77 36.42 1.74
CA PHE A 204 -35.19 36.75 1.94
C PHE A 204 -35.40 38.26 2.12
N SER A 205 -34.54 38.92 2.89
CA SER A 205 -34.59 40.37 3.15
C SER A 205 -34.31 41.19 1.88
N CYS A 206 -33.39 40.75 1.01
CA CYS A 206 -33.08 41.43 -0.25
C CYS A 206 -34.11 41.17 -1.36
N LEU A 207 -34.69 39.96 -1.42
CA LEU A 207 -35.62 39.56 -2.49
C LEU A 207 -37.08 39.97 -2.19
N THR A 208 -37.45 40.18 -0.92
CA THR A 208 -38.80 40.63 -0.55
C THR A 208 -39.01 42.11 -0.92
N PRO A 209 -39.95 42.45 -1.83
CA PRO A 209 -40.15 43.83 -2.26
C PRO A 209 -40.50 44.78 -1.11
N ILE A 210 -39.97 46.00 -1.13
CA ILE A 210 -40.18 47.04 -0.10
C ILE A 210 -41.66 47.27 0.24
N LYS A 211 -42.57 47.15 -0.75
CA LYS A 211 -44.03 47.22 -0.53
C LYS A 211 -44.54 46.12 0.39
N ILE A 212 -44.03 44.89 0.28
CA ILE A 212 -44.36 43.77 1.17
C ILE A 212 -43.72 43.98 2.55
N GLN A 213 -42.48 44.48 2.62
CA GLN A 213 -41.83 44.82 3.89
C GLN A 213 -42.64 45.85 4.69
N HIS A 214 -43.10 46.93 4.06
CA HIS A 214 -43.98 47.91 4.71
C HIS A 214 -45.35 47.34 5.10
N VAL A 215 -45.94 46.46 4.28
CA VAL A 215 -47.18 45.76 4.66
C VAL A 215 -46.94 44.89 5.90
N MET A 216 -45.86 44.11 5.95
CA MET A 216 -45.48 43.29 7.11
C MET A 216 -45.23 44.14 8.37
N GLN A 217 -44.58 45.30 8.23
CA GLN A 217 -44.39 46.28 9.31
C GLN A 217 -45.71 46.91 9.81
N SER A 218 -46.77 46.87 9.00
CA SER A 218 -48.10 47.41 9.34
C SER A 218 -49.11 46.36 9.84
N LEU A 219 -48.71 45.09 9.93
CA LEU A 219 -49.56 44.04 10.50
C LEU A 219 -49.59 44.15 12.04
N GLU A 220 -50.76 44.02 12.63
CA GLU A 220 -50.88 43.94 14.09
C GLU A 220 -50.30 42.60 14.60
N PRO A 221 -49.44 42.60 15.64
CA PRO A 221 -48.78 41.38 16.12
C PRO A 221 -49.79 40.40 16.73
N MET A 222 -49.86 39.17 16.19
CA MET A 222 -50.81 38.15 16.61
C MET A 222 -50.59 37.72 18.08
N HIS A 223 -51.54 38.05 18.95
CA HIS A 223 -51.52 37.72 20.38
C HIS A 223 -51.80 36.23 20.68
N VAL A 224 -50.78 35.39 20.55
CA VAL A 224 -50.81 33.97 20.98
C VAL A 224 -51.03 33.87 22.50
N LYS A 225 -52.02 33.09 22.93
CA LYS A 225 -52.34 32.88 24.36
C LYS A 225 -51.37 31.90 25.03
N TYR A 226 -50.23 32.39 25.49
CA TYR A 226 -49.24 31.60 26.22
C TYR A 226 -49.76 31.12 27.59
N SER A 227 -49.80 29.81 27.79
CA SER A 227 -50.10 29.16 29.09
C SER A 227 -48.81 28.70 29.77
N ARG A 228 -48.70 28.89 31.09
CA ARG A 228 -47.52 28.50 31.88
C ARG A 228 -47.17 27.01 31.73
N LYS A 229 -48.17 26.12 31.77
CA LYS A 229 -47.97 24.68 31.55
C LYS A 229 -47.44 24.37 30.15
N ARG A 230 -47.90 25.12 29.14
CA ARG A 230 -47.43 24.96 27.75
C ARG A 230 -45.97 25.39 27.62
N SER A 231 -45.58 26.55 28.16
CA SER A 231 -44.18 27.02 28.10
C SER A 231 -43.20 26.04 28.77
N GLN A 232 -43.62 25.37 29.84
CA GLN A 232 -42.83 24.30 30.47
C GLN A 232 -42.74 23.05 29.59
N CYS A 233 -43.85 22.60 29.01
CA CYS A 233 -43.89 21.45 28.09
C CYS A 233 -43.08 21.71 26.80
N GLU A 234 -43.17 22.92 26.25
CA GLU A 234 -42.38 23.42 25.13
C GLU A 234 -40.88 23.37 25.46
N THR A 235 -40.46 23.94 26.59
CA THR A 235 -39.05 23.91 27.03
C THR A 235 -38.53 22.48 27.25
N LEU A 236 -39.36 21.59 27.82
CA LEU A 236 -39.02 20.18 27.99
C LEU A 236 -38.89 19.45 26.65
N ALA A 237 -39.77 19.74 25.69
CA ALA A 237 -39.71 19.19 24.34
C ALA A 237 -38.48 19.70 23.56
N HIS A 238 -38.07 20.97 23.75
CA HIS A 238 -36.83 21.49 23.18
C HIS A 238 -35.61 20.73 23.73
N PHE A 239 -35.53 20.58 25.05
CA PHE A 239 -34.44 19.86 25.70
C PHE A 239 -34.40 18.40 25.24
N ALA A 240 -35.54 17.71 25.26
CA ALA A 240 -35.65 16.33 24.79
C ALA A 240 -35.26 16.18 23.31
N PHE A 241 -35.67 17.09 22.42
CA PHE A 241 -35.30 17.07 21.00
C PHE A 241 -33.80 17.28 20.80
N VAL A 242 -33.22 18.31 21.41
CA VAL A 242 -31.79 18.63 21.27
C VAL A 242 -30.93 17.52 21.87
N SER A 243 -31.27 17.03 23.06
CA SER A 243 -30.59 15.87 23.66
C SER A 243 -30.72 14.62 22.81
N ALA A 244 -31.91 14.29 22.30
CA ALA A 244 -32.10 13.12 21.44
C ALA A 244 -31.31 13.22 20.14
N ALA A 245 -31.29 14.38 19.47
CA ALA A 245 -30.52 14.59 18.24
C ALA A 245 -29.01 14.44 18.48
N VAL A 246 -28.47 15.04 19.55
CA VAL A 246 -27.04 14.94 19.92
C VAL A 246 -26.67 13.51 20.31
N VAL A 247 -27.48 12.84 21.13
CA VAL A 247 -27.25 11.46 21.57
C VAL A 247 -27.33 10.49 20.39
N LEU A 248 -28.30 10.66 19.48
CA LEU A 248 -28.44 9.83 18.28
C LEU A 248 -27.28 10.04 17.31
N ALA A 249 -26.85 11.28 17.08
CA ALA A 249 -25.67 11.58 16.27
C ALA A 249 -24.37 11.01 16.86
N TYR A 250 -24.22 11.05 18.19
CA TYR A 250 -23.09 10.41 18.88
C TYR A 250 -23.07 8.90 18.64
N PHE A 251 -24.15 8.19 18.93
CA PHE A 251 -24.18 6.72 18.83
C PHE A 251 -24.18 6.19 17.38
N LEU A 252 -24.81 6.89 16.42
CA LEU A 252 -24.89 6.41 15.03
C LEU A 252 -23.73 6.86 14.13
N LEU A 253 -23.01 7.93 14.47
CA LEU A 253 -22.00 8.52 13.59
C LEU A 253 -20.64 8.70 14.27
N VAL A 254 -20.60 9.40 15.41
CA VAL A 254 -19.32 9.79 16.06
C VAL A 254 -18.65 8.59 16.74
N GLY A 255 -19.41 7.72 17.40
CA GLY A 255 -18.92 6.47 17.99
C GLY A 255 -18.31 5.53 16.94
N PRO A 256 -19.06 5.12 15.89
CA PRO A 256 -18.52 4.29 14.83
C PRO A 256 -17.30 4.89 14.10
N LEU A 257 -17.24 6.23 13.93
CA LEU A 257 -16.04 6.90 13.41
C LEU A 257 -14.84 6.74 14.36
N THR A 258 -15.06 6.92 15.67
CA THR A 258 -14.05 6.77 16.72
C THR A 258 -13.49 5.35 16.75
N GLU A 259 -14.36 4.34 16.65
CA GLU A 259 -13.97 2.93 16.52
C GLU A 259 -13.20 2.67 15.22
N THR A 260 -13.66 3.22 14.08
CA THR A 260 -12.97 3.10 12.79
C THR A 260 -11.57 3.72 12.84
N MET A 261 -11.40 4.89 13.47
CA MET A 261 -10.09 5.51 13.68
C MET A 261 -9.18 4.69 14.61
N LEU A 262 -9.74 4.08 15.66
CA LEU A 262 -9.01 3.19 16.56
C LEU A 262 -8.59 1.88 15.88
N VAL A 263 -9.44 1.34 15.00
CA VAL A 263 -9.08 0.23 14.10
C VAL A 263 -7.96 0.69 13.19
N VAL A 264 -8.13 1.73 12.37
CA VAL A 264 -7.07 2.23 11.47
C VAL A 264 -5.74 2.50 12.19
N LYS A 265 -5.75 2.99 13.44
CA LYS A 265 -4.52 3.11 14.25
C LYS A 265 -3.95 1.76 14.70
N ARG A 266 -4.79 0.83 15.20
CA ARG A 266 -4.35 -0.52 15.61
C ARG A 266 -3.85 -1.34 14.43
N GLU A 267 -4.45 -1.16 13.25
CA GLU A 267 -4.00 -1.73 12.00
C GLU A 267 -2.62 -1.11 11.68
N LEU A 268 -2.55 0.16 11.23
CA LEU A 268 -1.31 0.82 10.75
C LEU A 268 -0.14 0.85 11.75
N CYS A 269 -0.41 0.73 13.05
CA CYS A 269 0.60 0.80 14.11
C CYS A 269 0.55 -0.42 15.07
N GLY A 270 0.13 -1.59 14.57
CA GLY A 270 0.05 -2.85 15.33
C GLY A 270 1.24 -3.80 15.12
N GLY A 271 1.14 -5.03 15.66
CA GLY A 271 2.03 -6.16 15.34
C GLY A 271 3.50 -6.06 15.81
N ASN A 272 4.36 -6.89 15.22
CA ASN A 272 5.80 -6.62 15.14
C ASN A 272 6.06 -5.67 13.96
N GLN A 273 7.08 -4.85 14.12
CA GLN A 273 7.22 -3.53 13.49
C GLN A 273 8.70 -3.20 13.19
N SER A 274 9.56 -4.04 13.76
CA SER A 274 10.99 -3.90 13.99
C SER A 274 11.72 -4.74 12.96
N PHE A 275 11.46 -4.53 11.68
CA PHE A 275 12.13 -5.25 10.60
C PHE A 275 12.25 -4.41 9.35
N VAL A 276 13.30 -4.65 8.59
CA VAL A 276 13.39 -4.29 7.17
C VAL A 276 13.49 -5.58 6.37
N VAL A 277 12.94 -5.55 5.17
CA VAL A 277 12.94 -6.70 4.26
C VAL A 277 13.39 -6.21 2.89
N SER A 278 14.27 -6.99 2.25
CA SER A 278 14.82 -6.70 0.94
C SER A 278 14.64 -7.91 0.03
N TYR A 279 14.32 -7.67 -1.23
CA TYR A 279 14.30 -8.69 -2.27
C TYR A 279 15.61 -8.61 -3.05
N ASN A 280 16.46 -9.62 -2.92
CA ASN A 280 17.62 -9.74 -3.79
C ASN A 280 17.11 -10.23 -5.15
N ARG A 281 17.23 -9.40 -6.18
CA ARG A 281 16.72 -9.71 -7.54
C ARG A 281 17.51 -10.83 -8.22
N ASN A 282 18.78 -11.00 -7.86
CA ASN A 282 19.69 -11.95 -8.49
C ASN A 282 19.47 -13.36 -7.94
N THR A 283 19.38 -13.49 -6.60
CA THR A 283 19.06 -14.77 -5.94
C THR A 283 17.57 -15.08 -5.91
N GLN A 284 16.71 -14.08 -6.18
CA GLN A 284 15.24 -14.14 -6.05
C GLN A 284 14.75 -14.44 -4.62
N VAL A 285 15.62 -14.29 -3.62
CA VAL A 285 15.32 -14.55 -2.21
C VAL A 285 14.91 -13.26 -1.50
N THR A 286 13.92 -13.38 -0.62
CA THR A 286 13.56 -12.34 0.35
C THR A 286 14.39 -12.52 1.64
N HIS A 287 15.23 -11.54 1.93
CA HIS A 287 16.03 -11.46 3.16
C HIS A 287 15.37 -10.50 4.15
N GLY A 288 15.32 -10.90 5.43
CA GLY A 288 14.80 -10.06 6.51
C GLY A 288 15.87 -9.73 7.55
N PHE A 289 15.85 -8.51 8.08
CA PHE A 289 16.67 -8.09 9.22
C PHE A 289 15.80 -7.40 10.27
N VAL A 290 15.92 -7.85 11.53
CA VAL A 290 15.16 -7.31 12.66
C VAL A 290 15.82 -6.00 13.15
N THR A 291 15.14 -4.87 12.94
CA THR A 291 15.56 -3.54 13.39
C THR A 291 15.09 -3.24 14.82
N ALA A 292 15.45 -2.07 15.34
CA ALA A 292 14.76 -1.51 16.51
C ALA A 292 13.28 -1.18 16.22
N LYS A 293 12.45 -1.09 17.27
CA LYS A 293 10.98 -0.93 17.23
C LYS A 293 10.51 0.49 16.86
N ALA A 294 9.63 0.60 15.87
CA ALA A 294 8.47 1.51 15.86
C ALA A 294 7.44 1.04 14.80
N ALA A 295 6.20 1.55 14.84
CA ALA A 295 5.00 0.78 14.48
C ALA A 295 4.60 0.56 12.99
N ALA A 296 3.87 -0.51 12.64
CA ALA A 296 3.74 -0.99 11.24
C ALA A 296 2.41 -1.66 10.79
N ARG A 297 2.10 -1.57 9.46
CA ARG A 297 1.14 -2.27 8.53
C ARG A 297 0.79 -1.34 7.33
N ASP A 298 0.00 -1.56 6.25
CA ASP A 298 -0.79 -2.62 5.55
C ASP A 298 -1.62 -1.85 4.45
N ASP A 299 -2.02 -2.29 3.24
CA ASP A 299 -1.79 -3.46 2.34
C ASP A 299 -2.09 -2.98 0.88
N GLY A 300 -1.83 -3.76 -0.19
CA GLY A 300 -2.43 -3.45 -1.51
C GLY A 300 -1.79 -4.02 -2.80
N LYS A 301 -1.87 -5.34 -3.02
CA LYS A 301 -1.04 -6.15 -3.95
C LYS A 301 0.42 -6.21 -3.48
N LEU A 302 0.87 -7.42 -3.17
CA LEU A 302 2.10 -7.65 -2.41
C LEU A 302 3.16 -8.30 -3.29
N SER A 303 4.38 -7.77 -3.24
CA SER A 303 5.59 -8.45 -3.70
C SER A 303 5.93 -9.67 -2.83
N VAL A 304 6.89 -10.49 -3.28
CA VAL A 304 7.49 -11.60 -2.50
C VAL A 304 7.83 -11.14 -1.08
N SER A 305 8.52 -10.00 -0.95
CA SER A 305 8.88 -9.38 0.33
C SER A 305 7.69 -9.00 1.20
N GLU A 306 6.63 -8.45 0.62
CA GLU A 306 5.46 -8.00 1.37
C GLU A 306 4.57 -9.18 1.81
N LEU A 307 4.45 -10.25 1.00
CA LEU A 307 3.80 -11.48 1.43
C LEU A 307 4.60 -12.18 2.54
N ALA A 308 5.93 -12.19 2.43
CA ALA A 308 6.81 -12.75 3.45
C ALA A 308 6.69 -11.99 4.79
N VAL A 309 6.68 -10.65 4.75
CA VAL A 309 6.34 -9.78 5.90
C VAL A 309 4.97 -10.14 6.48
N LYS A 310 3.94 -10.27 5.62
CA LYS A 310 2.55 -10.53 6.03
C LYS A 310 2.34 -11.93 6.61
N LYS A 311 3.16 -12.92 6.22
CA LYS A 311 3.20 -14.23 6.89
C LYS A 311 3.95 -14.19 8.22
N HIS A 312 5.00 -13.40 8.33
CA HIS A 312 5.80 -13.31 9.55
C HIS A 312 5.17 -12.40 10.64
N ILE A 313 4.22 -11.50 10.31
CA ILE A 313 3.64 -10.54 11.29
C ILE A 313 2.70 -11.20 12.31
N GLY A 314 3.30 -11.82 13.32
CA GLY A 314 2.64 -12.57 14.40
C GLY A 314 3.46 -13.77 14.86
N ILE A 315 4.26 -14.32 13.94
CA ILE A 315 5.23 -15.39 14.17
C ILE A 315 6.52 -14.75 14.69
N SER A 316 6.81 -14.90 15.97
CA SER A 316 8.01 -14.35 16.63
C SER A 316 8.58 -15.42 17.56
N PRO A 317 9.90 -15.51 17.80
CA PRO A 317 10.48 -16.48 18.72
C PRO A 317 9.85 -16.45 20.13
N GLU A 318 9.29 -15.30 20.54
CA GLU A 318 8.62 -15.07 21.82
C GLU A 318 7.10 -15.35 21.79
N THR A 319 6.46 -15.42 20.62
CA THR A 319 5.00 -15.65 20.48
C THR A 319 4.66 -17.05 19.99
N THR A 320 5.51 -17.64 19.15
CA THR A 320 5.31 -18.93 18.47
C THR A 320 6.60 -19.74 18.48
N PRO A 321 7.08 -20.24 19.64
CA PRO A 321 8.38 -20.90 19.75
C PRO A 321 8.43 -22.19 18.92
N GLY A 322 9.36 -22.24 17.95
CA GLY A 322 9.56 -23.38 17.05
C GLY A 322 8.81 -23.30 15.72
N GLU A 323 7.99 -22.27 15.48
CA GLU A 323 7.41 -22.01 14.17
C GLU A 323 8.41 -21.29 13.27
N VAL A 324 8.62 -21.79 12.04
CA VAL A 324 9.61 -21.27 11.09
C VAL A 324 8.91 -20.35 10.06
N PRO A 325 9.48 -19.19 9.67
CA PRO A 325 8.86 -18.31 8.69
C PRO A 325 8.66 -18.98 7.32
N ASP A 326 7.49 -18.80 6.70
CA ASP A 326 7.16 -19.43 5.40
C ASP A 326 8.06 -19.00 4.22
N TYR A 327 8.62 -17.78 4.26
CA TYR A 327 9.22 -17.10 3.10
C TYR A 327 10.48 -16.26 3.42
N ILE A 328 10.86 -16.08 4.69
CA ILE A 328 12.00 -15.22 5.08
C ILE A 328 13.17 -16.08 5.55
N LEU A 329 14.33 -15.90 4.92
CA LEU A 329 15.61 -16.29 5.52
C LEU A 329 16.17 -15.09 6.31
N PHE A 330 16.51 -15.34 7.58
CA PHE A 330 17.04 -14.34 8.50
C PHE A 330 18.55 -14.49 8.64
N SER A 331 19.29 -13.46 8.19
CA SER A 331 20.74 -13.39 8.31
C SER A 331 21.16 -13.24 9.77
N GLY A 332 22.12 -14.04 10.23
CA GLY A 332 22.57 -14.07 11.63
C GLY A 332 23.26 -12.79 12.14
N SER A 333 23.57 -11.85 11.25
CA SER A 333 24.10 -10.52 11.60
C SER A 333 23.75 -9.49 10.52
N ARG A 334 23.91 -8.20 10.82
CA ARG A 334 23.79 -7.15 9.80
C ARG A 334 24.82 -7.31 8.68
N ALA A 335 26.06 -7.67 9.00
CA ALA A 335 27.10 -7.84 7.99
C ALA A 335 26.74 -8.96 7.01
N ALA A 336 26.22 -10.08 7.53
CA ALA A 336 25.64 -11.14 6.70
C ALA A 336 24.47 -10.60 5.86
N PHE A 337 23.48 -9.91 6.44
CA PHE A 337 22.37 -9.33 5.67
C PHE A 337 22.82 -8.39 4.54
N ASP A 338 23.84 -7.56 4.78
CA ASP A 338 24.41 -6.68 3.76
C ASP A 338 25.18 -7.47 2.66
N THR A 339 25.78 -8.62 2.99
CA THR A 339 26.36 -9.58 2.03
C THR A 339 25.27 -10.35 1.27
N ASP A 340 24.37 -11.07 1.94
CA ASP A 340 23.32 -11.91 1.33
C ASP A 340 22.42 -11.10 0.36
N ARG A 341 22.25 -9.80 0.62
CA ARG A 341 21.51 -8.85 -0.23
C ARG A 341 22.25 -8.50 -1.54
N GLN A 342 23.58 -8.59 -1.56
CA GLN A 342 24.44 -8.24 -2.69
C GLN A 342 24.97 -9.46 -3.45
N GLN A 343 25.01 -10.62 -2.78
CA GLN A 343 25.41 -11.92 -3.33
C GLN A 343 24.66 -12.23 -4.63
N ASP A 344 25.39 -12.71 -5.63
CA ASP A 344 24.80 -13.15 -6.90
C ASP A 344 24.41 -14.64 -6.88
N MET A 345 23.79 -15.12 -7.97
CA MET A 345 23.36 -16.52 -8.04
C MET A 345 24.52 -17.51 -8.19
N ASN A 346 25.66 -17.11 -8.77
CA ASN A 346 26.84 -17.96 -8.89
C ASN A 346 27.45 -18.22 -7.50
N GLU A 347 27.65 -17.16 -6.72
CA GLU A 347 28.09 -17.23 -5.33
C GLU A 347 27.09 -18.01 -4.45
N GLN A 348 25.79 -17.79 -4.65
CA GLN A 348 24.74 -18.52 -3.92
C GLN A 348 24.72 -20.01 -4.29
N ALA A 349 24.82 -20.37 -5.56
CA ALA A 349 24.82 -21.76 -6.03
C ALA A 349 26.10 -22.52 -5.61
N ALA A 350 27.24 -21.83 -5.55
CA ALA A 350 28.50 -22.39 -5.04
C ALA A 350 28.49 -22.60 -3.51
N ALA A 351 27.64 -21.89 -2.76
CA ALA A 351 27.55 -22.00 -1.31
C ALA A 351 26.83 -23.27 -0.79
N TYR A 352 26.14 -24.03 -1.66
CA TYR A 352 25.47 -25.29 -1.28
C TYR A 352 26.35 -26.52 -1.63
N PRO A 353 26.94 -27.21 -0.64
CA PRO A 353 27.82 -28.36 -0.86
C PRO A 353 27.06 -29.67 -1.16
N PHE A 354 25.78 -29.57 -1.54
CA PHE A 354 24.89 -30.68 -1.89
C PHE A 354 23.84 -30.21 -2.90
N CYS A 355 23.29 -31.14 -3.69
CA CYS A 355 22.14 -30.84 -4.54
C CYS A 355 20.86 -30.90 -3.67
N ILE A 356 20.11 -29.78 -3.59
CA ILE A 356 19.04 -29.63 -2.58
C ILE A 356 17.92 -30.66 -2.82
N GLU A 357 17.52 -30.90 -4.07
CA GLU A 357 16.44 -31.84 -4.36
C GLU A 357 16.83 -33.29 -4.02
N THR A 358 17.98 -33.76 -4.50
CA THR A 358 18.42 -35.16 -4.36
C THR A 358 18.77 -35.53 -2.93
N GLN A 359 19.25 -34.58 -2.11
CA GLN A 359 19.73 -34.84 -0.75
C GLN A 359 18.74 -34.45 0.36
N LEU A 360 17.85 -33.46 0.14
CA LEU A 360 16.89 -32.97 1.15
C LEU A 360 15.42 -33.23 0.78
N LEU A 361 14.97 -32.81 -0.41
CA LEU A 361 13.52 -32.79 -0.71
C LEU A 361 12.96 -34.16 -1.11
N LYS A 362 13.79 -35.05 -1.66
CA LYS A 362 13.40 -36.39 -2.10
C LYS A 362 13.17 -37.33 -0.90
N GLU A 363 12.04 -38.04 -0.90
CA GLU A 363 11.71 -39.00 0.16
C GLU A 363 12.79 -40.07 0.30
N GLY A 364 13.27 -40.29 1.53
CA GLY A 364 14.33 -41.25 1.83
C GLY A 364 15.76 -40.80 1.50
N ALA A 365 15.97 -39.55 1.06
CA ALA A 365 17.31 -38.97 0.89
C ALA A 365 18.04 -38.76 2.23
N LEU A 366 19.38 -38.66 2.18
CA LEU A 366 20.26 -38.68 3.36
C LEU A 366 19.97 -37.58 4.39
N LEU A 367 19.49 -36.42 3.96
CA LEU A 367 19.18 -35.27 4.83
C LEU A 367 17.67 -34.98 4.91
N ASN A 368 16.82 -35.80 4.28
CA ASN A 368 15.37 -35.61 4.28
C ASN A 368 14.81 -35.59 5.71
N GLY A 369 14.02 -34.56 6.04
CA GLY A 369 13.51 -34.35 7.40
C GLY A 369 14.53 -33.85 8.44
N ASN A 370 15.75 -33.44 8.03
CA ASN A 370 16.70 -32.77 8.92
C ASN A 370 16.10 -31.46 9.46
N ALA A 371 15.90 -31.37 10.77
CA ALA A 371 15.17 -30.27 11.44
C ALA A 371 15.75 -28.85 11.22
N HIS A 372 16.99 -28.72 10.75
CA HIS A 372 17.61 -27.42 10.44
C HIS A 372 17.64 -27.12 8.94
N MET A 373 17.86 -28.12 8.09
CA MET A 373 17.99 -27.93 6.63
C MET A 373 16.65 -28.04 5.89
N GLN A 374 15.73 -28.91 6.34
CA GLN A 374 14.42 -29.11 5.72
C GLN A 374 13.61 -27.80 5.63
N PRO A 375 13.50 -26.96 6.70
CA PRO A 375 12.74 -25.72 6.60
C PRO A 375 13.39 -24.69 5.66
N VAL A 376 14.73 -24.68 5.55
CA VAL A 376 15.45 -23.80 4.62
C VAL A 376 15.16 -24.20 3.17
N ALA A 377 15.19 -25.49 2.85
CA ALA A 377 14.83 -25.99 1.52
C ALA A 377 13.37 -25.67 1.15
N GLU A 378 12.44 -25.77 2.12
CA GLU A 378 11.03 -25.39 1.90
C GLU A 378 10.85 -23.88 1.69
N ILE A 379 11.55 -23.01 2.43
CA ILE A 379 11.51 -21.56 2.20
C ILE A 379 12.02 -21.20 0.80
N LEU A 380 13.13 -21.82 0.36
CA LEU A 380 13.69 -21.62 -0.97
C LEU A 380 12.72 -22.07 -2.06
N LEU A 381 12.06 -23.23 -1.88
CA LEU A 381 11.06 -23.76 -2.82
C LEU A 381 9.82 -22.86 -2.94
N ARG A 382 9.32 -22.37 -1.80
CA ARG A 382 8.17 -21.46 -1.75
C ARG A 382 8.50 -20.09 -2.34
N ASN A 383 9.70 -19.55 -2.10
CA ASN A 383 10.18 -18.32 -2.75
C ASN A 383 10.36 -18.51 -4.26
N ALA A 384 10.93 -19.63 -4.72
CA ALA A 384 11.04 -19.96 -6.14
C ALA A 384 9.67 -20.02 -6.83
N GLY A 385 8.70 -20.71 -6.20
CA GLY A 385 7.33 -20.76 -6.68
C GLY A 385 6.70 -19.37 -6.75
N LEU A 386 6.78 -18.59 -5.66
CA LEU A 386 6.15 -17.27 -5.58
C LEU A 386 6.75 -16.26 -6.57
N ALA A 387 8.07 -16.29 -6.79
CA ALA A 387 8.73 -15.46 -7.82
C ALA A 387 8.23 -15.79 -9.23
N LEU A 388 7.90 -17.06 -9.50
CA LEU A 388 7.35 -17.55 -10.77
C LEU A 388 5.82 -17.45 -10.86
N GLY A 389 5.14 -16.92 -9.84
CA GLY A 389 3.68 -16.71 -9.79
C GLY A 389 2.86 -17.81 -9.12
N TYR A 390 3.50 -18.74 -8.40
CA TYR A 390 2.87 -19.88 -7.72
C TYR A 390 2.91 -19.70 -6.19
N GLU A 391 1.83 -19.15 -5.62
CA GLU A 391 1.72 -18.79 -4.19
C GLU A 391 1.81 -19.96 -3.18
N MET A 392 1.75 -21.22 -3.64
CA MET A 392 1.74 -22.42 -2.78
C MET A 392 2.48 -23.60 -3.40
N ALA A 393 3.69 -23.37 -3.94
CA ALA A 393 4.56 -24.46 -4.39
C ALA A 393 5.00 -25.33 -3.19
N SER A 394 4.67 -26.62 -3.24
CA SER A 394 4.97 -27.60 -2.19
C SER A 394 5.87 -28.76 -2.67
N SER A 395 6.15 -28.86 -3.96
CA SER A 395 7.14 -29.81 -4.50
C SER A 395 7.71 -29.34 -5.83
N CYS A 396 8.96 -29.73 -6.12
CA CYS A 396 9.64 -29.40 -7.37
C CYS A 396 8.85 -29.83 -8.62
N ALA A 397 8.19 -30.99 -8.57
CA ALA A 397 7.37 -31.51 -9.66
C ALA A 397 6.24 -30.56 -10.11
N GLN A 398 5.72 -29.70 -9.23
CA GLN A 398 4.71 -28.69 -9.58
C GLN A 398 5.28 -27.54 -10.43
N LEU A 399 6.59 -27.29 -10.33
CA LEU A 399 7.28 -26.18 -10.98
C LEU A 399 8.12 -26.62 -12.20
N ARG A 400 8.16 -27.91 -12.54
CA ARG A 400 8.99 -28.48 -13.63
C ARG A 400 8.88 -27.71 -14.96
N SER A 401 7.69 -27.25 -15.33
CA SER A 401 7.47 -26.51 -16.58
C SER A 401 8.16 -25.13 -16.63
N MET A 402 8.56 -24.58 -15.47
CA MET A 402 9.22 -23.27 -15.38
C MET A 402 10.76 -23.35 -15.40
N CYS A 403 11.35 -24.55 -15.26
CA CYS A 403 12.80 -24.76 -15.15
C CYS A 403 13.66 -24.15 -16.28
N ASN A 404 13.06 -23.87 -17.45
CA ASN A 404 13.71 -23.33 -18.63
C ASN A 404 13.43 -21.82 -18.88
N ARG A 405 12.74 -21.12 -17.98
CA ARG A 405 12.62 -19.65 -18.03
C ARG A 405 13.92 -18.98 -17.59
N SER A 406 14.21 -17.78 -18.07
CA SER A 406 15.35 -16.99 -17.58
C SER A 406 15.25 -16.74 -16.08
N ASP A 407 14.08 -16.28 -15.61
CA ASP A 407 13.77 -15.96 -14.22
C ASP A 407 13.45 -17.18 -13.33
N ALA A 408 13.94 -18.37 -13.65
CA ALA A 408 13.80 -19.59 -12.85
C ALA A 408 15.10 -20.03 -12.15
N ALA A 409 16.01 -19.10 -11.87
CA ALA A 409 17.31 -19.43 -11.30
C ALA A 409 17.21 -20.01 -9.87
N LEU A 410 16.40 -19.42 -8.99
CA LEU A 410 16.18 -19.97 -7.64
C LEU A 410 15.49 -21.33 -7.67
N LEU A 411 14.64 -21.56 -8.68
CA LEU A 411 14.04 -22.87 -8.93
C LEU A 411 15.10 -23.91 -9.30
N ARG A 412 16.07 -23.58 -10.16
CA ARG A 412 17.17 -24.49 -10.53
C ARG A 412 18.08 -24.84 -9.34
N LEU A 413 18.23 -23.91 -8.38
CA LEU A 413 18.97 -24.15 -7.14
C LEU A 413 18.28 -25.14 -6.19
N VAL A 414 16.98 -24.96 -5.97
CA VAL A 414 16.21 -25.81 -5.04
C VAL A 414 15.73 -27.13 -5.66
N CYS A 415 15.54 -27.15 -6.99
CA CYS A 415 14.99 -28.26 -7.77
C CYS A 415 15.95 -28.75 -8.87
N GLY A 416 17.21 -29.03 -8.49
CA GLY A 416 18.27 -29.41 -9.42
C GLY A 416 18.04 -30.73 -10.17
N GLU A 417 17.29 -31.69 -9.62
CA GLU A 417 16.97 -32.94 -10.34
C GLU A 417 15.83 -32.71 -11.33
N THR A 418 14.73 -32.11 -10.88
CA THR A 418 13.54 -31.81 -11.68
C THR A 418 13.82 -30.81 -12.80
N CYS A 419 14.79 -29.92 -12.64
CA CYS A 419 15.24 -28.98 -13.67
C CYS A 419 16.44 -29.47 -14.50
N GLY A 420 16.93 -30.70 -14.30
CA GLY A 420 17.98 -31.30 -15.11
C GLY A 420 19.39 -30.73 -14.88
N CYS A 421 19.68 -30.16 -13.71
CA CYS A 421 21.05 -29.81 -13.31
C CYS A 421 21.92 -31.04 -13.04
N VAL A 422 21.31 -32.18 -12.65
CA VAL A 422 21.99 -33.48 -12.41
C VAL A 422 22.02 -34.38 -13.64
N ASP A 423 21.43 -33.94 -14.77
CA ASP A 423 21.26 -34.75 -15.96
C ASP A 423 22.29 -34.33 -17.04
N PRO A 424 23.26 -35.21 -17.38
CA PRO A 424 24.29 -34.88 -18.37
C PRO A 424 23.73 -34.68 -19.78
N LEU A 425 22.54 -35.19 -20.11
CA LEU A 425 21.91 -35.07 -21.44
C LEU A 425 20.83 -33.98 -21.52
N ALA A 426 20.25 -33.55 -20.40
CA ALA A 426 19.20 -32.52 -20.38
C ALA A 426 19.62 -31.21 -21.09
N SER A 427 18.64 -30.51 -21.66
CA SER A 427 18.82 -29.28 -22.47
C SER A 427 19.81 -28.30 -21.81
N PRO A 428 20.90 -27.89 -22.49
CA PRO A 428 21.99 -27.13 -21.88
C PRO A 428 21.67 -25.74 -21.29
N TRP A 429 20.54 -25.14 -21.66
CA TRP A 429 20.16 -23.81 -21.17
C TRP A 429 20.03 -23.78 -19.64
N TYR A 430 20.72 -22.80 -19.06
CA TYR A 430 20.71 -22.51 -17.63
C TYR A 430 21.27 -23.63 -16.74
N LYS A 431 21.96 -24.64 -17.29
CA LYS A 431 22.56 -25.75 -16.52
C LYS A 431 23.95 -25.40 -15.99
N VAL A 432 24.07 -24.23 -15.37
CA VAL A 432 25.32 -23.62 -14.89
C VAL A 432 25.12 -22.93 -13.53
N THR A 433 26.20 -22.70 -12.80
CA THR A 433 26.16 -22.13 -11.44
C THR A 433 25.59 -20.72 -11.39
N ALA A 434 25.98 -19.85 -12.33
CA ALA A 434 25.43 -18.49 -12.46
C ALA A 434 23.91 -18.46 -12.71
N GLN A 435 23.34 -19.56 -13.19
CA GLN A 435 21.92 -19.72 -13.45
C GLN A 435 21.21 -20.60 -12.40
N GLY A 436 21.88 -20.92 -11.30
CA GLY A 436 21.30 -21.52 -10.10
C GLY A 436 21.61 -22.99 -9.86
N CYS A 437 22.10 -23.75 -10.84
CA CYS A 437 22.46 -25.15 -10.59
C CYS A 437 23.64 -25.23 -9.59
N SER A 438 23.45 -25.83 -8.41
CA SER A 438 24.54 -25.89 -7.41
C SER A 438 25.72 -26.70 -7.93
N THR A 439 26.94 -26.35 -7.48
CA THR A 439 28.17 -27.05 -7.85
C THR A 439 28.10 -28.55 -7.58
N ALA A 440 27.38 -28.94 -6.52
CA ALA A 440 27.12 -30.34 -6.21
C ALA A 440 26.10 -31.01 -7.15
N CYS A 441 25.06 -30.31 -7.63
CA CYS A 441 24.17 -30.87 -8.67
C CYS A 441 24.94 -31.13 -9.97
N LEU A 442 25.82 -30.21 -10.37
CA LEU A 442 26.63 -30.35 -11.58
C LEU A 442 27.66 -31.50 -11.43
N HIS A 443 28.29 -31.63 -10.26
CA HIS A 443 29.17 -32.78 -9.96
C HIS A 443 28.39 -34.12 -9.92
N GLU A 444 27.12 -34.13 -9.50
CA GLU A 444 26.25 -35.31 -9.66
C GLU A 444 26.02 -35.64 -11.16
N ALA A 445 25.88 -34.64 -12.04
CA ALA A 445 25.83 -34.84 -13.50
C ALA A 445 27.16 -35.33 -14.10
N ASP A 446 28.31 -34.79 -13.66
CA ASP A 446 29.63 -35.18 -14.13
C ASP A 446 29.92 -36.66 -13.82
N LEU A 447 29.54 -37.14 -12.63
CA LEU A 447 29.62 -38.56 -12.26
C LEU A 447 28.68 -39.44 -13.12
N LEU A 448 27.51 -38.93 -13.51
CA LEU A 448 26.59 -39.64 -14.39
C LEU A 448 27.06 -39.63 -15.86
N SER A 449 27.83 -38.62 -16.29
CA SER A 449 28.43 -38.52 -17.64
C SER A 449 29.27 -39.75 -17.99
N ALA A 450 29.90 -40.39 -17.00
CA ALA A 450 30.70 -41.60 -17.15
C ALA A 450 29.91 -42.80 -17.75
N ASN A 451 28.58 -42.77 -17.70
CA ASN A 451 27.70 -43.80 -18.27
C ASN A 451 27.04 -43.40 -19.60
N VAL A 452 27.31 -42.19 -20.11
CA VAL A 452 26.80 -41.69 -21.40
C VAL A 452 27.77 -42.13 -22.51
N SER A 453 27.24 -42.61 -23.63
CA SER A 453 28.05 -42.97 -24.81
C SER A 453 28.80 -41.76 -25.37
N CYS A 454 30.09 -41.93 -25.72
CA CYS A 454 30.86 -40.91 -26.44
C CYS A 454 30.52 -40.90 -27.93
N GLU A 455 29.25 -40.69 -28.26
CA GLU A 455 28.65 -40.64 -29.60
C GLU A 455 27.70 -39.45 -29.69
N ASP A 456 27.58 -38.82 -30.87
CA ASP A 456 26.81 -37.58 -31.05
C ASP A 456 25.30 -37.86 -31.16
N ASP A 457 24.49 -37.36 -30.21
CA ASP A 457 23.03 -37.51 -30.23
C ASP A 457 22.36 -36.38 -31.04
N GLU A 458 22.65 -36.33 -32.34
CA GLU A 458 22.14 -35.31 -33.27
C GLU A 458 20.60 -35.27 -33.37
N THR A 459 19.94 -36.40 -33.06
CA THR A 459 18.48 -36.55 -33.06
C THR A 459 17.85 -36.42 -31.68
N GLY A 460 18.66 -36.10 -30.67
CA GLY A 460 18.23 -36.01 -29.28
C GLY A 460 17.19 -34.92 -29.07
N ARG A 461 16.14 -35.24 -28.31
CA ARG A 461 15.11 -34.26 -27.91
C ARG A 461 15.73 -33.00 -27.28
N HIS A 462 16.83 -33.14 -26.56
CA HIS A 462 17.51 -32.05 -25.87
C HIS A 462 18.30 -31.12 -26.82
N TRP A 463 18.75 -31.62 -27.98
CA TRP A 463 19.30 -30.80 -29.07
C TRP A 463 18.22 -29.89 -29.65
N GLU A 464 17.05 -30.45 -29.96
CA GLU A 464 15.89 -29.66 -30.40
C GLU A 464 15.44 -28.65 -29.33
N GLU A 465 15.32 -29.06 -28.06
CA GLU A 465 14.94 -28.15 -26.96
C GLU A 465 15.95 -27.02 -26.74
N PHE A 466 17.25 -27.25 -27.01
CA PHE A 466 18.27 -26.21 -26.97
C PHE A 466 18.05 -25.20 -28.11
N TRP A 467 18.08 -25.62 -29.37
CA TRP A 467 18.01 -24.68 -30.50
C TRP A 467 16.66 -23.97 -30.63
N ARG A 468 15.56 -24.60 -30.18
CA ARG A 468 14.25 -23.96 -30.06
C ARG A 468 14.16 -22.96 -28.90
N GLY A 469 14.97 -23.13 -27.85
CA GLY A 469 15.01 -22.26 -26.67
C GLY A 469 15.92 -21.04 -26.80
N TYR A 470 16.78 -20.96 -27.83
CA TYR A 470 17.79 -19.90 -27.98
C TYR A 470 17.22 -18.48 -27.91
N GLU A 471 16.06 -18.23 -28.54
CA GLU A 471 15.43 -16.91 -28.57
C GLU A 471 15.10 -16.39 -27.17
N GLU A 472 14.43 -17.22 -26.35
CA GLU A 472 14.08 -16.90 -24.97
C GLU A 472 15.33 -16.81 -24.09
N ALA A 473 16.30 -17.71 -24.28
CA ALA A 473 17.51 -17.77 -23.48
C ALA A 473 18.43 -16.55 -23.66
N VAL A 474 18.71 -16.17 -24.90
CA VAL A 474 19.58 -15.04 -25.21
C VAL A 474 18.88 -13.71 -24.93
N SER A 475 17.59 -13.58 -25.24
CA SER A 475 16.82 -12.37 -24.86
C SER A 475 16.72 -12.21 -23.35
N GLY A 476 16.53 -13.31 -22.62
CA GLY A 476 16.49 -13.33 -21.16
C GLY A 476 17.83 -13.02 -20.49
N HIS A 477 18.95 -13.31 -21.16
CA HIS A 477 20.30 -13.01 -20.66
C HIS A 477 20.68 -11.53 -20.86
N PHE A 478 20.44 -10.97 -22.05
CA PHE A 478 20.79 -9.58 -22.37
C PHE A 478 19.73 -8.55 -21.95
N GLY A 479 18.47 -8.96 -21.77
CA GLY A 479 17.36 -8.10 -21.38
C GLY A 479 16.63 -7.41 -22.55
N ASP A 480 17.12 -7.56 -23.78
CA ASP A 480 16.52 -7.06 -25.03
C ASP A 480 16.07 -8.24 -25.91
N GLU A 481 14.96 -8.10 -26.64
CA GLU A 481 14.48 -9.15 -27.56
C GLU A 481 15.45 -9.35 -28.75
N VAL A 482 16.12 -10.50 -28.81
CA VAL A 482 17.14 -10.80 -29.84
C VAL A 482 16.56 -10.75 -31.27
N THR A 483 15.26 -11.03 -31.41
CA THR A 483 14.50 -10.97 -32.68
C THR A 483 14.37 -9.58 -33.27
N GLN A 484 14.46 -8.52 -32.44
CA GLN A 484 14.43 -7.13 -32.89
C GLN A 484 15.79 -6.62 -33.36
N THR A 485 16.87 -7.38 -33.13
CA THR A 485 18.23 -7.01 -33.57
C THR A 485 18.43 -7.26 -35.06
N SER A 486 19.34 -6.51 -35.69
CA SER A 486 19.77 -6.77 -37.07
C SER A 486 20.53 -8.10 -37.24
N LEU A 487 20.88 -8.77 -36.14
CA LEU A 487 21.59 -10.05 -36.13
C LEU A 487 20.66 -11.26 -36.22
N TRP A 488 19.36 -11.07 -35.97
CA TRP A 488 18.38 -12.16 -35.92
C TRP A 488 18.32 -13.01 -37.20
N TYR A 489 18.59 -12.41 -38.37
CA TYR A 489 18.65 -13.16 -39.62
C TYR A 489 19.76 -14.22 -39.60
N THR A 490 20.98 -13.84 -39.20
CA THR A 490 22.12 -14.75 -39.08
C THR A 490 21.89 -15.77 -37.98
N VAL A 491 21.41 -15.34 -36.81
CA VAL A 491 21.05 -16.22 -35.69
C VAL A 491 20.06 -17.30 -36.10
N ASN A 492 18.97 -16.92 -36.79
CA ASN A 492 17.99 -17.89 -37.27
C ASN A 492 18.59 -18.82 -38.35
N GLN A 493 19.48 -18.34 -39.22
CA GLN A 493 20.21 -19.22 -40.15
C GLN A 493 21.06 -20.26 -39.39
N THR A 494 21.78 -19.86 -38.33
CA THR A 494 22.54 -20.79 -37.47
C THR A 494 21.61 -21.79 -36.80
N ILE A 495 20.49 -21.34 -36.22
CA ILE A 495 19.47 -22.21 -35.59
C ILE A 495 18.91 -23.24 -36.60
N GLN A 496 18.52 -22.81 -37.81
CA GLN A 496 18.06 -23.74 -38.85
C GLN A 496 19.18 -24.68 -39.32
N GLY A 497 20.44 -24.23 -39.34
CA GLY A 497 21.62 -25.05 -39.63
C GLY A 497 21.77 -26.19 -38.63
N MET A 498 21.86 -25.86 -37.34
CA MET A 498 21.97 -26.83 -36.24
C MET A 498 20.78 -27.81 -36.17
N LEU A 499 19.55 -27.32 -36.41
CA LEU A 499 18.34 -28.15 -36.45
C LEU A 499 18.22 -29.05 -37.69
N SER A 500 19.00 -28.80 -38.76
CA SER A 500 18.90 -29.57 -40.03
C SER A 500 20.13 -30.43 -40.33
N GLN A 501 21.28 -30.13 -39.73
CA GLN A 501 22.56 -30.81 -39.95
C GLN A 501 23.17 -31.37 -38.65
N GLY A 502 22.44 -31.32 -37.53
CA GLY A 502 22.87 -31.94 -36.27
C GLY A 502 24.12 -31.29 -35.67
N CYS A 503 24.83 -32.08 -34.88
CA CYS A 503 26.12 -31.72 -34.29
C CYS A 503 27.11 -31.27 -35.36
N ALA A 504 27.16 -31.92 -36.53
CA ALA A 504 28.11 -31.60 -37.60
C ALA A 504 28.11 -30.12 -38.07
N TYR A 505 27.02 -29.37 -37.85
CA TYR A 505 27.00 -27.93 -38.15
C TYR A 505 27.90 -27.08 -37.24
N LEU A 506 28.27 -27.58 -36.05
CA LEU A 506 29.24 -26.95 -35.14
C LEU A 506 30.63 -26.78 -35.76
N HIS A 507 31.00 -27.59 -36.77
CA HIS A 507 32.22 -27.38 -37.54
C HIS A 507 32.13 -26.22 -38.56
N THR A 508 30.91 -25.81 -38.93
CA THR A 508 30.67 -24.65 -39.81
C THR A 508 30.66 -23.36 -38.99
N GLU A 509 29.89 -23.35 -37.89
CA GLU A 509 29.68 -22.18 -37.05
C GLU A 509 30.05 -22.52 -35.58
N PRO A 510 31.34 -22.60 -35.22
CA PRO A 510 31.81 -23.13 -33.91
C PRO A 510 31.59 -22.18 -32.72
N GLN A 511 31.23 -20.94 -32.97
CA GLN A 511 30.98 -19.91 -31.94
C GLN A 511 29.59 -19.31 -32.12
N ASP A 512 28.96 -18.94 -31.00
CA ASP A 512 27.73 -18.16 -31.02
C ASP A 512 28.01 -16.72 -31.43
N PHE A 513 27.28 -16.22 -32.43
CA PHE A 513 27.49 -14.87 -32.94
C PHE A 513 27.12 -13.77 -31.92
N VAL A 514 26.20 -14.05 -30.99
CA VAL A 514 25.68 -13.02 -30.05
C VAL A 514 26.50 -12.95 -28.76
N THR A 515 26.81 -14.08 -28.13
CA THR A 515 27.61 -14.15 -26.90
C THR A 515 29.12 -14.25 -27.15
N GLY A 516 29.54 -14.70 -28.33
CA GLY A 516 30.96 -14.99 -28.65
C GLY A 516 31.49 -16.29 -28.03
N ALA A 517 30.65 -17.08 -27.37
CA ALA A 517 31.05 -18.33 -26.72
C ALA A 517 31.27 -19.46 -27.74
N THR A 518 32.31 -20.28 -27.55
CA THR A 518 32.48 -21.54 -28.31
C THR A 518 31.43 -22.54 -27.85
N TRP A 519 30.60 -23.04 -28.77
CA TRP A 519 29.49 -23.96 -28.43
C TRP A 519 29.93 -25.21 -27.67
N CYS A 520 31.05 -25.79 -28.08
CA CYS A 520 31.64 -26.97 -27.46
C CYS A 520 32.20 -26.73 -26.05
N GLU A 521 32.53 -25.49 -25.70
CA GLU A 521 32.99 -25.07 -24.36
C GLU A 521 31.84 -24.60 -23.47
N GLY A 522 30.75 -24.13 -24.07
CA GLY A 522 29.60 -23.54 -23.38
C GLY A 522 29.82 -22.07 -22.98
N MET A 523 28.92 -21.54 -22.16
CA MET A 523 29.03 -20.20 -21.57
C MET A 523 28.74 -20.30 -20.07
N PRO A 524 29.72 -20.11 -19.18
CA PRO A 524 29.54 -20.28 -17.73
C PRO A 524 28.39 -19.46 -17.11
N ASP A 525 28.03 -18.34 -17.73
CA ASP A 525 26.96 -17.45 -17.28
C ASP A 525 25.56 -17.83 -17.82
N LEU A 526 25.45 -18.79 -18.76
CA LEU A 526 24.19 -19.09 -19.46
C LEU A 526 23.92 -20.56 -19.83
N PHE A 527 24.88 -21.35 -20.32
CA PHE A 527 24.63 -22.73 -20.78
C PHE A 527 25.84 -23.67 -20.65
N LYS A 528 25.58 -24.95 -20.34
CA LYS A 528 26.65 -25.98 -20.22
C LYS A 528 27.26 -26.33 -21.60
N PRO A 529 28.44 -26.96 -21.67
CA PRO A 529 29.09 -27.28 -22.94
C PRO A 529 28.24 -28.20 -23.83
N LEU A 530 28.13 -27.90 -25.13
CA LEU A 530 27.44 -28.78 -26.10
C LEU A 530 28.21 -30.09 -26.36
N ALA A 531 29.46 -30.19 -25.93
CA ALA A 531 30.24 -31.43 -25.90
C ALA A 531 29.60 -32.55 -25.05
N SER A 532 28.59 -32.23 -24.23
CA SER A 532 27.76 -33.22 -23.52
C SER A 532 26.69 -33.91 -24.40
N ILE A 533 26.42 -33.37 -25.60
CA ILE A 533 25.48 -33.91 -26.60
C ILE A 533 26.21 -34.28 -27.90
N CYS A 534 27.25 -33.51 -28.24
CA CYS A 534 28.06 -33.63 -29.46
C CYS A 534 29.54 -33.95 -29.16
N PRO A 535 29.88 -34.97 -28.35
CA PRO A 535 31.25 -35.21 -27.91
C PRO A 535 32.26 -35.45 -29.06
N GLN A 536 31.89 -36.15 -30.13
CA GLN A 536 32.78 -36.47 -31.25
C GLN A 536 33.03 -35.23 -32.11
N THR A 537 31.98 -34.49 -32.49
CA THR A 537 32.13 -33.21 -33.20
C THR A 537 32.91 -32.18 -32.37
N CYS A 538 32.72 -32.15 -31.05
CA CYS A 538 33.50 -31.31 -30.13
C CYS A 538 34.90 -31.85 -29.81
N GLY A 539 35.35 -32.92 -30.47
CA GLY A 539 36.72 -33.42 -30.40
C GLY A 539 37.08 -34.19 -29.13
N CYS A 540 36.10 -34.60 -28.31
CA CYS A 540 36.35 -35.31 -27.05
C CYS A 540 36.91 -36.73 -27.23
N SER A 541 36.72 -37.34 -28.40
CA SER A 541 37.23 -38.68 -28.74
C SER A 541 38.65 -38.63 -29.32
N GLY A 542 39.58 -39.42 -28.78
CA GLY A 542 40.88 -39.69 -29.40
C GLY A 542 42.02 -38.70 -29.09
N PHE A 543 41.92 -37.94 -27.98
CA PHE A 543 43.01 -37.07 -27.52
C PHE A 543 44.24 -37.85 -27.05
N THR A 544 45.43 -37.41 -27.46
CA THR A 544 46.73 -37.95 -26.98
C THR A 544 47.38 -37.14 -25.85
N ASP A 545 46.93 -35.91 -25.65
CA ASP A 545 47.68 -34.88 -24.91
C ASP A 545 46.98 -34.48 -23.60
N VAL A 546 46.14 -33.43 -23.63
CA VAL A 546 45.36 -32.94 -22.48
C VAL A 546 43.88 -33.07 -22.80
N PHE A 547 43.18 -33.93 -22.05
CA PHE A 547 41.74 -34.11 -22.19
C PHE A 547 41.00 -32.79 -21.88
N PRO A 548 40.14 -32.26 -22.78
CA PRO A 548 39.50 -30.97 -22.57
C PRO A 548 38.53 -30.99 -21.38
N SER A 549 38.55 -29.94 -20.55
CA SER A 549 37.74 -29.88 -19.32
C SER A 549 36.23 -29.73 -19.54
N TYR A 550 35.78 -29.55 -20.78
CA TYR A 550 34.38 -29.51 -21.18
C TYR A 550 33.84 -30.87 -21.67
N CYS A 551 34.70 -31.88 -21.82
CA CYS A 551 34.34 -33.19 -22.31
C CYS A 551 33.84 -34.12 -21.20
N GLY A 552 32.77 -34.87 -21.48
CA GLY A 552 32.22 -35.87 -20.56
C GLY A 552 33.23 -36.99 -20.27
N SER A 553 33.28 -37.44 -19.01
CA SER A 553 34.32 -38.37 -18.54
C SER A 553 34.34 -39.73 -19.25
N SER A 554 33.23 -40.14 -19.88
CA SER A 554 33.11 -41.35 -20.69
C SER A 554 33.87 -41.31 -22.02
N CYS A 555 34.31 -40.13 -22.48
CA CYS A 555 35.13 -39.98 -23.69
C CYS A 555 36.63 -40.21 -23.47
N ASN A 556 37.08 -40.34 -22.21
CA ASN A 556 38.47 -40.51 -21.84
C ASN A 556 38.85 -42.01 -21.85
N VAL A 557 39.03 -42.58 -23.04
CA VAL A 557 39.22 -44.03 -23.32
C VAL A 557 40.53 -44.31 -24.03
#